data_AF-M4ZN77-F1
#
_entry.id   AF-M4ZN77-F1
#
_cell.length_a   1.000
_cell.length_b   1.000
_cell.length_c   1.000
_cell.angle_alpha   90.00
_cell.angle_beta   90.00
_cell.angle_gamma   90.00
#
_symmetry.space_group_name_H-M   'P 1'
#
loop_
_entity.id
_entity.type
_entity.pdbx_description
1 polymer ?
#
loop_
_entity_poly.entity_id
_entity_poly.type
_entity_poly.pdbx_seq_one_letter_code
_entity_poly.pdbx_strand_id
1 'polypeptide(L)'
;MPEFVLNVNDYRAFQKLDAFTRGYIEALFFTDEEQLCDESDRDMPSVAIDTATMEPRFVGGDSPGFDDLAPETLAAIIADCEAFQRVHADLLDAAYEHGGERGSYDSERAGNDFWYSRNGHGVGFWDRGLGDIGDALSNACGWKSRASAHPFPERDSYIGDDGKVYLA
;
A
#
# COMPACT_ATOMS: atom_id res chain seq x y z
N MET A 1 8.71 -26.10 12.23
CA MET A 1 8.70 -24.74 12.78
C MET A 1 7.25 -24.42 13.07
N PRO A 2 6.88 -23.95 14.28
CA PRO A 2 5.50 -23.53 14.52
C PRO A 2 5.15 -22.35 13.60
N GLU A 3 3.98 -22.41 12.99
CA GLU A 3 3.42 -21.36 12.13
C GLU A 3 3.20 -20.12 12.99
N PHE A 4 3.88 -19.01 12.67
CA PHE A 4 3.63 -17.73 13.34
C PHE A 4 2.28 -17.22 12.87
N VAL A 5 1.25 -17.33 13.73
CA VAL A 5 -0.07 -16.78 13.47
C VAL A 5 -0.08 -15.35 14.00
N LEU A 6 0.06 -14.37 13.09
CA LEU A 6 -0.10 -12.96 13.43
C LEU A 6 -1.54 -12.71 13.91
N ASN A 7 -1.71 -12.20 15.13
CA ASN A 7 -3.03 -11.79 15.62
C ASN A 7 -3.42 -10.43 15.00
N VAL A 8 -3.99 -10.47 13.81
CA VAL A 8 -4.44 -9.29 13.05
C VAL A 8 -5.48 -8.43 13.77
N ASN A 9 -6.15 -8.96 14.81
CA ASN A 9 -7.15 -8.19 15.56
C ASN A 9 -6.55 -6.95 16.23
N ASP A 10 -5.26 -7.00 16.59
CA ASP A 10 -4.58 -5.85 17.18
C ASP A 10 -4.30 -4.75 16.14
N TYR A 11 -4.32 -5.07 14.84
CA TYR A 11 -3.99 -4.17 13.73
C TYR A 11 -5.21 -3.74 12.88
N ARG A 12 -6.44 -4.03 13.32
CA ARG A 12 -7.68 -3.56 12.65
C ARG A 12 -7.90 -2.04 12.71
N ALA A 13 -6.95 -1.28 13.21
CA ALA A 13 -6.96 0.16 13.14
C ALA A 13 -5.72 0.60 12.36
N PHE A 14 -5.93 1.29 11.24
CA PHE A 14 -4.86 1.78 10.37
C PHE A 14 -3.74 2.50 11.13
N GLN A 15 -4.10 3.28 12.16
CA GLN A 15 -3.16 4.04 13.00
C GLN A 15 -2.23 3.18 13.87
N LYS A 16 -2.48 1.89 13.99
CA LYS A 16 -1.62 0.96 14.74
C LYS A 16 -0.55 0.30 13.88
N LEU A 17 -0.64 0.42 12.56
CA LEU A 17 0.41 -0.01 11.65
C LEU A 17 1.60 0.95 11.76
N ASP A 18 2.80 0.45 11.49
CA ASP A 18 3.96 1.31 11.38
C ASP A 18 3.86 2.20 10.12
N ALA A 19 4.60 3.31 10.12
CA ALA A 19 4.49 4.32 9.07
C ALA A 19 4.75 3.75 7.67
N PHE A 20 5.67 2.80 7.52
CA PHE A 20 5.96 2.17 6.24
C PHE A 20 4.76 1.39 5.71
N THR A 21 4.17 0.52 6.54
CA THR A 21 3.02 -0.27 6.14
C THR A 21 1.80 0.61 5.83
N ARG A 22 1.62 1.71 6.56
CA ARG A 22 0.57 2.70 6.25
C ARG A 22 0.76 3.31 4.87
N GLY A 23 1.96 3.81 4.57
CA GLY A 23 2.27 4.37 3.26
C GLY A 23 2.11 3.34 2.12
N TYR A 24 2.47 2.08 2.36
CA TYR A 24 2.22 1.02 1.39
C TYR A 24 0.72 0.87 1.06
N ILE A 25 -0.13 0.80 2.10
CA ILE A 25 -1.59 0.64 1.93
C ILE A 25 -2.21 1.90 1.31
N GLU A 26 -1.75 3.09 1.67
CA GLU A 26 -2.20 4.33 1.03
C GLU A 26 -1.91 4.33 -0.47
N ALA A 27 -0.69 3.94 -0.86
CA ALA A 27 -0.29 3.87 -2.25
C ALA A 27 -1.11 2.81 -3.02
N LEU A 28 -1.39 1.67 -2.39
CA LEU A 28 -2.26 0.62 -2.93
C LEU A 28 -3.64 1.16 -3.33
N PHE A 29 -4.36 1.74 -2.37
CA PHE A 29 -5.72 2.24 -2.65
C PHE A 29 -5.71 3.48 -3.55
N PHE A 30 -4.64 4.28 -3.52
CA PHE A 30 -4.50 5.43 -4.40
C PHE A 30 -4.33 5.03 -5.88
N THR A 31 -3.64 3.93 -6.18
CA THR A 31 -3.40 3.52 -7.57
C THR A 31 -4.45 2.56 -8.12
N ASP A 32 -5.07 1.75 -7.26
CA ASP A 32 -5.91 0.63 -7.70
C ASP A 32 -7.41 0.92 -7.59
N GLU A 33 -7.79 2.17 -7.31
CA GLU A 33 -9.20 2.58 -7.19
C GLU A 33 -10.02 2.13 -8.42
N GLU A 34 -9.52 2.34 -9.65
CA GLU A 34 -10.21 1.94 -10.88
C GLU A 34 -10.40 0.42 -11.03
N GLN A 35 -9.53 -0.38 -10.42
CA GLN A 35 -9.58 -1.84 -10.47
C GLN A 35 -10.49 -2.42 -9.38
N LEU A 36 -10.65 -1.69 -8.27
CA LEU A 36 -11.44 -2.11 -7.12
C LEU A 36 -12.89 -1.60 -7.15
N CYS A 37 -13.26 -0.73 -8.10
CA CYS A 37 -14.65 -0.30 -8.30
C CYS A 37 -15.08 -0.30 -9.78
N ASP A 38 -16.35 -0.67 -10.04
CA ASP A 38 -16.96 -0.54 -11.37
C ASP A 38 -17.13 0.95 -11.71
N GLU A 39 -17.03 1.34 -12.99
CA GLU A 39 -17.27 2.72 -13.41
C GLU A 39 -18.67 3.23 -13.05
N SER A 40 -19.65 2.34 -12.91
CA SER A 40 -20.99 2.71 -12.42
C SER A 40 -21.04 3.04 -10.92
N ASP A 41 -20.06 2.55 -10.16
CA ASP A 41 -19.94 2.76 -8.71
C ASP A 41 -18.92 3.85 -8.35
N ARG A 42 -18.12 4.31 -9.33
CA ARG A 42 -17.26 5.51 -9.28
C ARG A 42 -18.02 6.83 -9.14
N ASP A 43 -19.34 6.78 -8.94
CA ASP A 43 -20.16 7.97 -8.87
C ASP A 43 -19.78 8.78 -7.63
N MET A 44 -19.45 10.06 -7.85
CA MET A 44 -19.19 11.03 -6.80
C MET A 44 -20.23 10.90 -5.69
N PRO A 45 -19.83 10.94 -4.41
CA PRO A 45 -20.75 10.72 -3.29
C PRO A 45 -21.98 11.61 -3.46
N SER A 46 -23.14 10.99 -3.64
CA SER A 46 -24.39 11.71 -3.84
C SER A 46 -24.99 12.04 -2.48
N VAL A 47 -25.62 13.20 -2.34
CA VAL A 47 -26.33 13.53 -1.10
C VAL A 47 -27.73 12.93 -1.17
N ALA A 48 -27.96 11.84 -0.45
CA ALA A 48 -29.31 11.36 -0.16
C ALA A 48 -29.83 12.06 1.09
N ILE A 49 -31.12 12.37 1.12
CA ILE A 49 -31.79 12.84 2.34
C ILE A 49 -32.42 11.62 3.00
N ASP A 50 -32.06 11.34 4.24
CA ASP A 50 -32.79 10.38 5.06
C ASP A 50 -34.22 10.89 5.22
N THR A 51 -35.19 10.19 4.64
CA THR A 51 -36.60 10.62 4.63
C THR A 51 -37.25 10.60 6.01
N ALA A 52 -36.67 9.90 6.99
CA ALA A 52 -37.18 9.84 8.35
C ALA A 52 -36.61 10.96 9.25
N THR A 53 -35.35 11.34 9.04
CA THR A 53 -34.66 12.34 9.87
C THR A 53 -34.48 13.70 9.17
N MET A 54 -34.69 13.75 7.86
CA MET A 54 -34.39 14.87 6.96
C MET A 54 -32.91 15.28 6.93
N GLU A 55 -32.01 14.44 7.44
CA GLU A 55 -30.58 14.69 7.44
C GLU A 55 -29.94 14.28 6.11
N PRO A 56 -29.02 15.09 5.55
CA PRO A 56 -28.24 14.70 4.39
C PRO A 56 -27.22 13.61 4.77
N ARG A 57 -27.16 12.56 3.96
CA ARG A 57 -26.16 11.48 4.04
C ARG A 57 -25.52 11.32 2.66
N PHE A 58 -24.20 11.19 2.62
CA PHE A 58 -23.52 10.77 1.40
C PHE A 58 -23.86 9.30 1.11
N VAL A 59 -24.25 8.99 -0.12
CA VAL A 59 -24.65 7.66 -0.60
C VAL A 59 -23.99 7.41 -1.96
N GLY A 60 -23.36 6.25 -2.12
CA GLY A 60 -22.47 5.97 -3.25
C GLY A 60 -21.06 6.53 -3.01
N GLY A 61 -20.10 6.15 -3.85
CA GLY A 61 -18.71 6.61 -3.77
C GLY A 61 -17.88 5.97 -2.66
N ASP A 62 -18.30 4.81 -2.13
CA ASP A 62 -17.51 4.05 -1.16
C ASP A 62 -16.49 3.17 -1.92
N SER A 63 -15.43 3.80 -2.45
CA SER A 63 -14.27 3.07 -2.97
C SER A 63 -13.70 2.19 -1.84
N PRO A 64 -13.33 0.92 -2.11
CA PRO A 64 -12.77 0.05 -1.09
C PRO A 64 -11.59 0.70 -0.38
N GLY A 65 -11.53 0.51 0.93
CA GLY A 65 -10.49 1.10 1.77
C GLY A 65 -9.84 0.07 2.70
N PHE A 66 -9.08 0.56 3.68
CA PHE A 66 -8.36 -0.27 4.64
C PHE A 66 -9.25 -1.33 5.33
N ASP A 67 -10.49 -0.98 5.69
CA ASP A 67 -11.43 -1.87 6.36
C ASP A 67 -11.98 -2.99 5.45
N ASP A 68 -11.74 -2.87 4.13
CA ASP A 68 -12.13 -3.84 3.12
C ASP A 68 -11.03 -4.85 2.79
N LEU A 69 -9.82 -4.69 3.31
CA LEU A 69 -8.78 -5.72 3.21
C LEU A 69 -9.23 -7.01 3.92
N ALA A 70 -9.08 -8.14 3.22
CA ALA A 70 -9.22 -9.43 3.88
C ALA A 70 -8.17 -9.56 5.00
N PRO A 71 -8.50 -10.17 6.16
CA PRO A 71 -7.55 -10.29 7.27
C PRO A 71 -6.23 -10.98 6.87
N GLU A 72 -6.29 -11.98 5.99
CA GLU A 72 -5.14 -12.71 5.47
C GLU A 72 -4.28 -11.81 4.56
N THR A 73 -4.92 -10.97 3.75
CA THR A 73 -4.25 -9.97 2.91
C THR A 73 -3.53 -8.94 3.77
N LEU A 74 -4.17 -8.42 4.82
CA LEU A 74 -3.53 -7.50 5.74
C LEU A 74 -2.31 -8.14 6.42
N ALA A 75 -2.44 -9.40 6.88
CA ALA A 75 -1.31 -10.13 7.47
C ALA A 75 -0.14 -10.30 6.47
N ALA A 76 -0.44 -10.59 5.20
CA ALA A 76 0.56 -10.73 4.15
C ALA A 76 1.26 -9.40 3.84
N ILE A 77 0.51 -8.30 3.77
CA ILE A 77 1.06 -6.94 3.56
C ILE A 77 2.02 -6.59 4.70
N ILE A 78 1.61 -6.81 5.96
CA ILE A 78 2.45 -6.55 7.13
C ILE A 78 3.73 -7.38 7.05
N ALA A 79 3.63 -8.68 6.73
CA ALA A 79 4.79 -9.55 6.62
C ALA A 79 5.75 -9.14 5.48
N ASP A 80 5.23 -8.74 4.32
CA ASP A 80 6.03 -8.23 3.19
C ASP A 80 6.76 -6.93 3.58
N CYS A 81 6.05 -5.99 4.21
CA CYS A 81 6.63 -4.71 4.66
C CYS A 81 7.72 -4.93 5.71
N GLU A 82 7.45 -5.72 6.75
CA GLU A 82 8.44 -6.08 7.78
C GLU A 82 9.66 -6.78 7.18
N ALA A 83 9.46 -7.66 6.21
CA ALA A 83 10.55 -8.34 5.53
C ALA A 83 11.41 -7.37 4.72
N PHE A 84 10.79 -6.45 3.97
CA PHE A 84 11.50 -5.42 3.20
C PHE A 84 12.29 -4.50 4.12
N GLN A 85 11.65 -3.97 5.17
CA GLN A 85 12.30 -3.11 6.17
C GLN A 85 13.49 -3.79 6.83
N ARG A 86 13.36 -5.08 7.19
CA ARG A 86 14.44 -5.84 7.82
C ARG A 86 15.61 -6.12 6.87
N VAL A 87 15.33 -6.52 5.63
CA VAL A 87 16.38 -6.89 4.67
C VAL A 87 17.14 -5.66 4.16
N HIS A 88 16.46 -4.51 4.07
CA HIS A 88 17.02 -3.28 3.50
C HIS A 88 17.18 -2.15 4.53
N ALA A 89 17.27 -2.49 5.83
CA ALA A 89 17.35 -1.54 6.93
C ALA A 89 18.43 -0.45 6.70
N ASP A 90 19.66 -0.85 6.39
CA ASP A 90 20.77 0.08 6.17
C ASP A 90 20.52 1.06 5.00
N LEU A 91 19.86 0.59 3.93
CA LEU A 91 19.52 1.43 2.76
C LEU A 91 18.37 2.39 3.09
N LEU A 92 17.37 1.93 3.83
CA LEU A 92 16.26 2.75 4.27
C LEU A 92 16.72 3.84 5.24
N ASP A 93 17.57 3.50 6.21
CA ASP A 93 18.16 4.46 7.14
C ASP A 93 18.98 5.52 6.39
N ALA A 94 19.80 5.11 5.42
CA ALA A 94 20.53 6.04 4.56
C ALA A 94 19.58 6.93 3.73
N ALA A 95 18.46 6.39 3.23
CA ALA A 95 17.46 7.16 2.50
C ALA A 95 16.78 8.21 3.39
N TYR A 96 16.46 7.86 4.63
CA TYR A 96 15.86 8.76 5.60
C TYR A 96 16.82 9.88 6.02
N GLU A 97 18.10 9.54 6.27
CA GLU A 97 19.13 10.53 6.58
C GLU A 97 19.38 11.50 5.42
N HIS A 98 19.36 10.99 4.18
CA HIS A 98 19.46 11.82 2.98
C HIS A 98 18.26 12.76 2.81
N GLY A 99 17.04 12.32 3.16
CA GLY A 99 15.83 13.12 3.10
C GLY A 99 15.31 13.41 1.68
N GLY A 100 15.89 12.80 0.63
CA GLY A 100 15.56 13.05 -0.77
C GLY A 100 15.76 14.51 -1.22
N GLU A 101 15.36 14.85 -2.45
CA GLU A 101 15.53 16.20 -3.01
C GLU A 101 14.75 17.28 -2.22
N ARG A 102 13.61 16.89 -1.63
CA ARG A 102 12.73 17.78 -0.86
C ARG A 102 13.04 17.83 0.64
N GLY A 103 14.09 17.16 1.10
CA GLY A 103 14.55 17.17 2.50
C GLY A 103 13.53 16.65 3.53
N SER A 104 12.61 15.77 3.13
CA SER A 104 11.50 15.25 3.96
C SER A 104 11.15 13.80 3.63
N TYR A 105 12.11 13.02 3.18
CA TYR A 105 11.91 11.60 2.89
C TYR A 105 11.92 10.77 4.18
N ASP A 106 10.83 10.07 4.44
CA ASP A 106 10.60 9.32 5.68
C ASP A 106 10.05 7.90 5.39
N SER A 107 9.80 7.17 6.47
CA SER A 107 9.35 5.78 6.41
C SER A 107 8.01 5.62 5.70
N GLU A 108 7.10 6.59 5.79
CA GLU A 108 5.79 6.52 5.15
C GLU A 108 5.93 6.65 3.63
N ARG A 109 6.73 7.61 3.16
CA ARG A 109 7.06 7.75 1.74
C ARG A 109 7.79 6.55 1.17
N ALA A 110 8.69 5.94 1.95
CA ALA A 110 9.34 4.69 1.55
C ALA A 110 8.35 3.53 1.41
N GLY A 111 7.31 3.48 2.24
CA GLY A 111 6.18 2.56 2.09
C GLY A 111 5.43 2.77 0.77
N ASN A 112 5.12 4.03 0.42
CA ASN A 112 4.51 4.34 -0.87
C ASN A 112 5.41 3.87 -2.03
N ASP A 113 6.71 4.18 -1.96
CA ASP A 113 7.67 3.86 -3.00
C ASP A 113 7.92 2.37 -3.15
N PHE A 114 7.75 1.59 -2.08
CA PHE A 114 7.81 0.14 -2.16
C PHE A 114 6.69 -0.41 -3.05
N TRP A 115 5.45 0.05 -2.86
CA TRP A 115 4.32 -0.28 -3.74
C TRP A 115 4.56 0.18 -5.18
N TYR A 116 4.93 1.46 -5.36
CA TYR A 116 5.14 2.00 -6.71
C TYR A 116 6.25 1.29 -7.47
N SER A 117 7.36 0.97 -6.79
CA SER A 117 8.53 0.34 -7.41
C SER A 117 8.29 -1.14 -7.71
N ARG A 118 7.58 -1.88 -6.83
CA ARG A 118 7.29 -3.31 -7.07
C ARG A 118 6.29 -3.54 -8.19
N ASN A 119 5.36 -2.60 -8.40
CA ASN A 119 4.31 -2.68 -9.43
C ASN A 119 4.60 -1.84 -10.68
N GLY A 120 5.72 -1.13 -10.71
CA GLY A 120 6.17 -0.42 -11.92
C GLY A 120 5.28 0.74 -12.36
N HIS A 121 4.70 1.50 -11.42
CA HIS A 121 3.85 2.68 -11.68
C HIS A 121 4.59 3.88 -12.30
N GLY A 122 5.83 3.72 -12.75
CA GLY A 122 6.64 4.78 -13.38
C GLY A 122 7.16 5.84 -12.41
N VAL A 123 6.99 5.63 -11.11
CA VAL A 123 7.51 6.43 -10.00
C VAL A 123 7.97 5.49 -8.89
N GLY A 124 8.80 5.95 -7.96
CA GLY A 124 9.27 5.14 -6.84
C GLY A 124 10.57 5.68 -6.27
N PHE A 125 11.36 4.81 -5.61
CA PHE A 125 12.58 5.19 -4.91
C PHE A 125 13.59 5.97 -5.79
N TRP A 126 13.74 5.56 -7.05
CA TRP A 126 14.69 6.17 -7.99
C TRP A 126 14.35 7.63 -8.35
N ASP A 127 13.09 8.05 -8.20
CA ASP A 127 12.61 9.38 -8.56
C ASP A 127 12.70 10.39 -7.39
N ARG A 128 13.14 9.94 -6.21
CA ARG A 128 13.14 10.79 -4.99
C ARG A 128 14.38 11.68 -4.83
N GLY A 129 15.30 11.63 -5.79
CA GLY A 129 16.59 12.33 -5.70
C GLY A 129 17.52 11.71 -4.64
N LEU A 130 17.43 10.39 -4.43
CA LEU A 130 18.24 9.63 -3.47
C LEU A 130 19.55 9.07 -4.07
N GLY A 131 19.81 9.34 -5.36
CA GLY A 131 20.98 8.81 -6.08
C GLY A 131 21.06 7.28 -6.03
N ASP A 132 22.27 6.77 -5.77
CA ASP A 132 22.54 5.33 -5.74
C ASP A 132 21.68 4.56 -4.70
N ILE A 133 21.25 5.22 -3.62
CA ILE A 133 20.38 4.62 -2.60
C ILE A 133 19.00 4.31 -3.21
N GLY A 134 18.42 5.27 -3.93
CA GLY A 134 17.14 5.12 -4.60
C GLY A 134 17.19 4.07 -5.71
N ASP A 135 18.29 4.02 -6.46
CA ASP A 135 18.54 2.97 -7.45
C ASP A 135 18.63 1.58 -6.80
N ALA A 136 19.34 1.44 -5.68
CA ALA A 136 19.47 0.17 -4.96
C ALA A 136 18.12 -0.33 -4.42
N LEU A 137 17.33 0.55 -3.79
CA LEU A 137 15.99 0.19 -3.30
C LEU A 137 15.03 -0.16 -4.44
N SER A 138 15.09 0.57 -5.56
CA SER A 138 14.28 0.24 -6.75
C SER A 138 14.67 -1.13 -7.33
N ASN A 139 15.97 -1.46 -7.35
CA ASN A 139 16.44 -2.76 -7.81
C ASN A 139 16.00 -3.90 -6.87
N ALA A 140 15.94 -3.65 -5.56
CA ALA A 140 15.42 -4.62 -4.59
C ALA A 140 13.95 -4.97 -4.83
N CYS A 141 13.18 -4.05 -5.42
CA CYS A 141 11.79 -4.27 -5.85
C CYS A 141 11.67 -4.91 -7.25
N GLY A 142 12.79 -5.28 -7.88
CA GLY A 142 12.79 -5.92 -9.19
C GLY A 142 12.53 -5.00 -10.39
N TRP A 143 12.40 -3.68 -10.20
CA TRP A 143 11.94 -2.72 -11.22
C TRP A 143 12.67 -2.81 -12.58
N LYS A 144 14.02 -2.94 -12.57
CA LYS A 144 14.82 -3.02 -13.82
C LYS A 144 14.79 -4.39 -14.48
N SER A 145 14.49 -5.45 -13.73
CA SER A 145 14.64 -6.82 -14.21
C SER A 145 13.31 -7.46 -14.63
N ARG A 146 12.19 -6.99 -14.07
CA ARG A 146 10.86 -7.63 -14.17
C ARG A 146 10.90 -9.15 -13.97
N ALA A 147 11.91 -9.65 -13.27
CA ALA A 147 12.07 -11.07 -13.04
C ALA A 147 11.10 -11.48 -11.93
N SER A 148 10.18 -12.38 -12.24
CA SER A 148 9.20 -12.94 -11.31
C SER A 148 9.81 -13.76 -10.16
N ALA A 149 11.14 -13.89 -10.09
CA ALA A 149 11.87 -14.60 -9.04
C ALA A 149 12.43 -13.69 -7.94
N HIS A 150 12.09 -12.39 -7.92
CA HIS A 150 12.52 -11.50 -6.85
C HIS A 150 11.78 -11.77 -5.53
N PRO A 151 12.40 -11.47 -4.37
CA PRO A 151 11.77 -11.67 -3.06
C PRO A 151 10.49 -10.86 -2.88
N PHE A 152 10.37 -9.75 -3.61
CA PHE A 152 9.23 -8.83 -3.56
C PHE A 152 8.67 -8.64 -4.99
N PRO A 153 7.90 -9.62 -5.50
CA PRO A 153 7.32 -9.53 -6.84
C PRO A 153 6.22 -8.47 -6.90
N GLU A 154 5.78 -8.16 -8.12
CA GLU A 154 4.56 -7.40 -8.41
C GLU A 154 3.35 -8.02 -7.69
N ARG A 155 2.40 -7.17 -7.30
CA ARG A 155 1.16 -7.55 -6.62
C ARG A 155 -0.01 -6.82 -7.26
N ASP A 156 -1.03 -7.58 -7.61
CA ASP A 156 -2.27 -7.04 -8.17
C ASP A 156 -3.39 -7.12 -7.15
N SER A 157 -4.12 -6.02 -6.94
CA SER A 157 -5.29 -6.04 -6.08
C SER A 157 -6.54 -6.52 -6.81
N TYR A 158 -7.44 -7.19 -6.08
CA TYR A 158 -8.73 -7.63 -6.62
C TYR A 158 -9.77 -7.82 -5.51
N ILE A 159 -11.05 -7.77 -5.89
CA ILE A 159 -12.16 -8.09 -5.00
C ILE A 159 -12.47 -9.59 -5.06
N GLY A 160 -12.42 -10.26 -3.91
CA GLY A 160 -12.79 -11.66 -3.77
C GLY A 160 -14.31 -11.88 -3.72
N ASP A 161 -14.73 -13.14 -3.79
CA ASP A 161 -16.16 -13.54 -3.75
C ASP A 161 -16.89 -13.11 -2.46
N ASP A 162 -16.14 -12.80 -1.40
CA ASP A 162 -16.62 -12.32 -0.11
C ASP A 162 -16.72 -10.78 -0.03
N GLY A 163 -16.42 -10.08 -1.12
CA GLY A 163 -16.40 -8.62 -1.19
C GLY A 163 -15.22 -7.97 -0.50
N LYS A 164 -14.17 -8.74 -0.16
CA LYS A 164 -12.93 -8.20 0.44
C LYS A 164 -11.82 -8.03 -0.60
N VAL A 165 -10.88 -7.14 -0.28
CA VAL A 165 -9.71 -6.84 -1.10
C VAL A 165 -8.59 -7.84 -0.81
N TYR A 166 -8.06 -8.43 -1.87
CA TYR A 166 -6.95 -9.39 -1.87
C TYR A 166 -5.81 -8.93 -2.77
N LEU A 167 -4.62 -9.53 -2.58
CA LEU A 167 -3.46 -9.37 -3.46
C LEU A 167 -3.05 -10.73 -4.07
N ALA A 168 -2.79 -10.75 -5.38
CA ALA A 168 -2.21 -11.89 -6.09
C ALA A 168 -0.69 -11.71 -6.24
#